data_AF-A0A5B9FL79-F1
#
_entry.id   AF-A0A5B9FL79-F1
#
_cell.length_a   1.000
_cell.length_b   1.000
_cell.length_c   1.000
_cell.angle_alpha   90.00
_cell.angle_beta   90.00
_cell.angle_gamma   90.00
#
_symmetry.space_group_name_H-M   'P 1'
#
loop_
_entity.id
_entity.type
_entity.pdbx_description
1 polymer ?
#
loop_
_entity_poly.entity_id
_entity_poly.type
_entity_poly.pdbx_seq_one_letter_code
_entity_poly.pdbx_strand_id
1 'polypeptide(L)'
;MSAETVTIASLGAKGDGVAHGADGPVFVPFALPGETVSIAKVKNEGTIMSFATTSPDRVQPPCKHFGPDGVGGVCGGCSLQHVAKPAYNAFKRQVLFDALKSKGIEAPVGDIFEAHPHQRRRLVFTVRRREQGLVMGFMQAETHHVVPVEECPIASDGLISRLDAIKIIANAAGAEHFRVTVTETTTGLDISLDGLRGGLGDQERRAVTNAVVKLKGIARVSANGEIVIEPHKPLLDFAGARVVLPPGGFTQATHEAEEHMAALARAHIGKAKKVVDLFAGVGTFALRLARASSVLAVESDEKAVKSLDFAARNTQGLKPVTVEKRDLFRRPLMTSEFKGFDAVLFDPPRAGAEVQCAELAKSQVKKIVAISCNPLTLARDLSILIAGGYRVDHVTPIDQFLWSPHVEAVATLSKG
;
A
#
# COMPACT_ATOMS: atom_id res chain seq x y z
N MET A 1 -11.13 -22.57 28.99
CA MET A 1 -11.69 -21.29 28.47
C MET A 1 -13.19 -21.47 28.43
N SER A 2 -13.95 -20.69 29.21
CA SER A 2 -15.42 -20.73 29.14
C SER A 2 -15.86 -19.99 27.87
N ALA A 3 -16.75 -20.60 27.10
CA ALA A 3 -17.40 -19.91 26.00
C ALA A 3 -18.30 -18.79 26.57
N GLU A 4 -18.19 -17.60 26.00
CA GLU A 4 -19.01 -16.44 26.36
C GLU A 4 -19.82 -16.04 25.12
N THR A 5 -21.10 -15.71 25.29
CA THR A 5 -21.93 -15.18 24.20
C THR A 5 -21.93 -13.67 24.26
N VAL A 6 -21.52 -13.02 23.17
CA VAL A 6 -21.45 -11.56 23.06
C VAL A 6 -22.23 -11.06 21.86
N THR A 7 -22.75 -9.84 21.96
CA THR A 7 -23.31 -9.11 20.82
C THR A 7 -22.32 -8.05 20.37
N ILE A 8 -22.03 -8.03 19.07
CA ILE A 8 -21.09 -7.08 18.47
C ILE A 8 -21.78 -5.73 18.29
N ALA A 9 -21.20 -4.67 18.87
CA ALA A 9 -21.75 -3.33 18.87
C ALA A 9 -21.25 -2.50 17.67
N SER A 10 -19.99 -2.63 17.30
CA SER A 10 -19.36 -1.83 16.24
C SER A 10 -18.16 -2.54 15.60
N LEU A 11 -17.51 -1.90 14.62
CA LEU A 11 -16.22 -2.32 14.07
C LEU A 11 -15.10 -1.44 14.63
N GLY A 12 -14.00 -2.07 15.04
CA GLY A 12 -12.77 -1.43 15.45
C GLY A 12 -11.94 -0.99 14.25
N ALA A 13 -10.90 -0.20 14.49
CA ALA A 13 -10.05 0.38 13.44
C ALA A 13 -9.30 -0.68 12.58
N LYS A 14 -9.14 -1.92 13.06
CA LYS A 14 -8.56 -3.02 12.28
C LYS A 14 -9.62 -3.90 11.57
N GLY A 15 -10.89 -3.53 11.67
CA GLY A 15 -12.02 -4.27 11.08
C GLY A 15 -12.48 -5.46 11.93
N ASP A 16 -12.02 -5.56 13.17
CA ASP A 16 -12.52 -6.48 14.19
C ASP A 16 -13.89 -6.02 14.73
N GLY A 17 -14.77 -6.96 15.07
CA GLY A 17 -16.00 -6.65 15.78
C GLY A 17 -15.70 -6.27 17.23
N VAL A 18 -16.35 -5.24 17.75
CA VAL A 18 -16.18 -4.78 19.14
C VAL A 18 -17.43 -5.11 19.93
N ALA A 19 -17.27 -5.91 20.98
CA ALA A 19 -18.29 -6.13 21.99
C ALA A 19 -17.92 -5.40 23.30
N HIS A 20 -18.93 -5.01 24.07
CA HIS A 20 -18.72 -4.43 25.40
C HIS A 20 -18.67 -5.56 26.45
N GLY A 21 -17.48 -5.87 26.95
CA GLY A 21 -17.28 -6.78 28.07
C GLY A 21 -17.25 -6.06 29.41
N ALA A 22 -17.33 -6.82 30.50
CA ALA A 22 -17.26 -6.28 31.87
C ALA A 22 -15.95 -5.54 32.16
N ASP A 23 -14.83 -6.02 31.62
CA ASP A 23 -13.48 -5.47 31.83
C ASP A 23 -13.02 -4.51 30.72
N GLY A 24 -13.94 -4.09 29.85
CA GLY A 24 -13.65 -3.24 28.69
C GLY A 24 -13.99 -3.89 27.35
N PRO A 25 -13.54 -3.29 26.22
CA PRO A 25 -13.87 -3.78 24.90
C PRO A 25 -13.25 -5.16 24.64
N VAL A 26 -14.02 -6.03 23.98
CA VAL A 26 -13.56 -7.32 23.45
C VAL A 26 -13.54 -7.23 21.93
N PHE A 27 -12.39 -7.50 21.34
CA PHE A 27 -12.18 -7.48 19.89
C PHE A 27 -12.36 -8.89 19.33
N VAL A 28 -13.21 -9.02 18.33
CA VAL A 28 -13.64 -10.29 17.74
C VAL A 28 -13.41 -10.22 16.23
N PRO A 29 -12.24 -10.64 15.72
CA PRO A 29 -11.98 -10.67 14.29
C PRO A 29 -13.05 -11.46 13.53
N PHE A 30 -13.41 -10.98 12.34
CA PHE A 30 -14.41 -11.59 11.44
C PHE A 30 -15.87 -11.57 11.92
N ALA A 31 -16.19 -10.81 12.97
CA ALA A 31 -17.55 -10.55 13.42
C ALA A 31 -18.03 -9.14 13.02
N LEU A 32 -19.33 -9.00 12.77
CA LEU A 32 -19.96 -7.75 12.31
C LEU A 32 -20.93 -7.16 13.33
N PRO A 33 -21.17 -5.84 13.30
CA PRO A 33 -22.17 -5.20 14.14
C PRO A 33 -23.55 -5.86 14.01
N GLY A 34 -24.21 -6.05 15.15
CA GLY A 34 -25.52 -6.71 15.26
C GLY A 34 -25.46 -8.23 15.38
N GLU A 35 -24.29 -8.85 15.22
CA GLU A 35 -24.14 -10.30 15.38
C GLU A 35 -24.09 -10.72 16.84
N THR A 36 -24.71 -11.86 17.12
CA THR A 36 -24.53 -12.56 18.40
C THR A 36 -23.69 -13.79 18.16
N VAL A 37 -22.52 -13.84 18.79
CA VAL A 37 -21.51 -14.89 18.59
C VAL A 37 -21.10 -15.51 19.91
N SER A 38 -20.87 -16.82 19.90
CA SER A 38 -20.18 -17.49 20.99
C SER A 38 -18.67 -17.40 20.74
N ILE A 39 -17.91 -16.94 21.73
CA ILE A 39 -16.47 -16.73 21.62
C ILE A 39 -15.69 -17.48 22.71
N ALA A 40 -14.50 -17.93 22.36
CA ALA A 40 -13.45 -18.24 23.31
C ALA A 40 -12.63 -16.96 23.56
N LYS A 41 -12.72 -16.40 24.76
CA LYS A 41 -12.07 -15.14 25.13
C LYS A 41 -10.72 -15.37 25.83
N VAL A 42 -9.69 -14.66 25.37
CA VAL A 42 -8.38 -14.53 26.02
C VAL A 42 -8.08 -13.05 26.18
N LYS A 43 -8.08 -12.56 27.43
CA LYS A 43 -7.98 -11.12 27.75
C LYS A 43 -9.09 -10.33 27.02
N ASN A 44 -8.71 -9.45 26.10
CA ASN A 44 -9.59 -8.60 25.31
C ASN A 44 -9.80 -9.13 23.88
N GLU A 45 -9.33 -10.34 23.56
CA GLU A 45 -9.44 -10.94 22.23
C GLU A 45 -10.41 -12.13 22.27
N GLY A 46 -11.37 -12.14 21.36
CA GLY A 46 -12.38 -13.19 21.20
C GLY A 46 -12.19 -13.97 19.92
N THR A 47 -12.10 -15.30 20.01
CA THR A 47 -12.12 -16.20 18.86
C THR A 47 -13.53 -16.75 18.67
N ILE A 48 -14.13 -16.55 17.49
CA ILE A 48 -15.47 -17.03 17.17
C ILE A 48 -15.50 -18.57 17.21
N MET A 49 -16.47 -19.12 17.95
CA MET A 49 -16.76 -20.55 18.01
C MET A 49 -18.03 -20.89 17.22
N SER A 50 -19.05 -20.04 17.27
CA SER A 50 -20.29 -20.20 16.52
C SER A 50 -21.07 -18.89 16.41
N PHE A 51 -21.92 -18.81 15.39
CA PHE A 51 -22.85 -17.70 15.19
C PHE A 51 -24.25 -18.10 15.66
N ALA A 52 -24.86 -17.29 16.53
CA ALA A 52 -26.28 -17.42 16.89
C ALA A 52 -27.16 -16.60 15.95
N THR A 53 -26.72 -15.38 15.62
CA THR A 53 -27.36 -14.51 14.62
C THR A 53 -26.28 -13.85 13.77
N THR A 54 -26.55 -13.72 12.47
CA THR A 54 -25.66 -13.07 11.51
C THR A 54 -26.22 -11.72 11.06
N SER A 55 -25.32 -10.80 10.70
CA SER A 55 -25.70 -9.47 10.21
C SER A 55 -26.26 -9.56 8.78
N PRO A 56 -27.24 -8.74 8.39
CA PRO A 56 -27.67 -8.64 6.99
C PRO A 56 -26.56 -8.16 6.05
N ASP A 57 -25.54 -7.48 6.60
CA ASP A 57 -24.35 -7.05 5.85
C ASP A 57 -23.29 -8.16 5.75
N ARG A 58 -23.52 -9.36 6.31
CA ARG A 58 -22.61 -10.49 6.13
C ARG A 58 -22.77 -11.08 4.74
N VAL A 59 -21.68 -11.15 3.99
CA VAL A 59 -21.61 -11.81 2.67
C VAL A 59 -20.63 -12.96 2.69
N GLN A 60 -20.77 -13.88 1.73
CA GLN A 60 -19.82 -14.96 1.54
C GLN A 60 -18.48 -14.41 1.03
N PRO A 61 -17.36 -14.62 1.75
CA PRO A 61 -16.04 -14.23 1.29
C PRO A 61 -15.65 -14.93 -0.02
N PRO A 62 -15.07 -14.22 -1.01
CA PRO A 62 -14.64 -14.82 -2.26
C PRO A 62 -13.34 -15.62 -2.15
N CYS A 63 -12.50 -15.38 -1.14
CA CYS A 63 -11.24 -16.12 -0.95
C CYS A 63 -11.45 -17.31 -0.01
N LYS A 64 -11.07 -18.50 -0.44
CA LYS A 64 -11.13 -19.71 0.40
C LYS A 64 -10.20 -19.69 1.61
N HIS A 65 -9.18 -18.82 1.61
CA HIS A 65 -8.22 -18.67 2.70
C HIS A 65 -8.66 -17.64 3.76
N PHE A 66 -9.84 -17.03 3.58
CA PHE A 66 -10.35 -15.98 4.45
C PHE A 66 -11.11 -16.52 5.66
N GLY A 67 -10.93 -15.85 6.80
CA GLY A 67 -11.72 -16.10 8.00
C GLY A 67 -11.32 -17.35 8.78
N PRO A 68 -12.04 -17.67 9.87
CA PRO A 68 -11.69 -18.76 10.79
C PRO A 68 -11.59 -20.13 10.12
N ASP A 69 -12.39 -20.36 9.07
CA ASP A 69 -12.47 -21.63 8.33
C ASP A 69 -11.60 -21.64 7.06
N GLY A 70 -10.59 -20.77 6.99
CA GLY A 70 -9.72 -20.62 5.83
C GLY A 70 -8.95 -21.91 5.48
N VAL A 71 -8.99 -22.30 4.20
CA VAL A 71 -8.25 -23.47 3.68
C VAL A 71 -6.75 -23.28 3.87
N GLY A 72 -6.11 -24.24 4.56
CA GLY A 72 -4.68 -24.17 4.87
C GLY A 72 -4.32 -23.18 6.00
N GLY A 73 -5.33 -22.61 6.67
CA GLY A 73 -5.19 -21.64 7.76
C GLY A 73 -5.79 -20.26 7.43
N VAL A 74 -5.82 -19.40 8.44
CA VAL A 74 -6.41 -18.05 8.34
C VAL A 74 -5.39 -17.08 7.74
N CYS A 75 -5.52 -16.73 6.46
CA CYS A 75 -4.62 -15.77 5.82
C CYS A 75 -4.72 -14.39 6.48
N GLY A 76 -3.60 -13.81 6.89
CA GLY A 76 -3.55 -12.48 7.52
C GLY A 76 -3.65 -11.29 6.55
N GLY A 77 -3.93 -11.52 5.27
CA GLY A 77 -3.92 -10.49 4.24
C GLY A 77 -5.19 -9.62 4.15
N CYS A 78 -6.36 -10.22 4.39
CA CYS A 78 -7.65 -9.55 4.35
C CYS A 78 -8.40 -9.79 5.66
N SER A 79 -9.14 -8.79 6.16
CA SER A 79 -9.98 -8.90 7.35
C SER A 79 -11.46 -8.63 7.10
N LEU A 80 -11.84 -8.10 5.93
CA LEU A 80 -13.19 -7.55 5.68
C LEU A 80 -13.92 -8.15 4.46
N GLN A 81 -13.52 -9.32 3.97
CA GLN A 81 -14.19 -9.96 2.81
C GLN A 81 -15.63 -10.38 3.06
N HIS A 82 -15.99 -10.53 4.33
CA HIS A 82 -17.32 -10.94 4.80
C HIS A 82 -18.28 -9.75 4.93
N VAL A 83 -17.88 -8.53 4.58
CA VAL A 83 -18.68 -7.30 4.72
C VAL A 83 -19.28 -6.91 3.37
N ALA A 84 -20.59 -6.68 3.33
CA ALA A 84 -21.29 -6.15 2.18
C ALA A 84 -20.71 -4.79 1.78
N LYS A 85 -20.64 -4.54 0.47
CA LYS A 85 -19.99 -3.36 -0.12
C LYS A 85 -20.45 -2.01 0.49
N PRO A 86 -21.75 -1.74 0.71
CA PRO A 86 -22.18 -0.49 1.34
C PRO A 86 -21.60 -0.30 2.74
N ALA A 87 -21.68 -1.33 3.60
CA ALA A 87 -21.14 -1.29 4.95
C ALA A 87 -19.60 -1.22 4.97
N TYR A 88 -18.94 -1.91 4.04
CA TYR A 88 -17.48 -1.85 3.85
C TYR A 88 -16.99 -0.43 3.52
N ASN A 89 -17.64 0.23 2.55
CA ASN A 89 -17.28 1.58 2.14
C ASN A 89 -17.59 2.62 3.22
N ALA A 90 -18.71 2.44 3.94
CA ALA A 90 -19.03 3.27 5.10
C ALA A 90 -17.97 3.14 6.21
N PHE A 91 -17.56 1.92 6.54
CA PHE A 91 -16.49 1.65 7.51
C PHE A 91 -15.18 2.35 7.13
N LYS A 92 -14.72 2.16 5.89
CA LYS A 92 -13.48 2.76 5.38
C LYS A 92 -13.52 4.29 5.44
N ARG A 93 -14.64 4.89 5.04
CA ARG A 93 -14.85 6.34 5.12
C ARG A 93 -14.86 6.81 6.57
N GLN A 94 -15.47 6.05 7.48
CA GLN A 94 -15.52 6.38 8.90
C GLN A 94 -14.13 6.39 9.56
N VAL A 95 -13.26 5.43 9.23
CA VAL A 95 -11.87 5.40 9.73
C VAL A 95 -11.12 6.70 9.42
N LEU A 96 -11.27 7.22 8.21
CA LEU A 96 -10.66 8.50 7.82
C LEU A 96 -11.32 9.67 8.56
N PHE A 97 -12.65 9.69 8.64
CA PHE A 97 -13.39 10.74 9.32
C PHE A 97 -13.00 10.84 10.80
N ASP A 98 -12.93 9.71 11.51
CA ASP A 98 -12.55 9.67 12.93
C ASP A 98 -11.12 10.16 13.14
N ALA A 99 -10.20 9.83 12.23
CA ALA A 99 -8.84 10.32 12.28
C ALA A 99 -8.76 11.85 12.14
N LEU A 100 -9.50 12.44 11.19
CA LEU A 100 -9.58 13.90 11.04
C LEU A 100 -10.21 14.56 12.26
N LYS A 101 -11.33 14.01 12.75
CA LYS A 101 -12.03 14.49 13.94
C LYS A 101 -11.16 14.46 15.19
N SER A 102 -10.26 13.47 15.32
CA SER A 102 -9.31 13.39 16.44
C SER A 102 -8.36 14.59 16.54
N LYS A 103 -8.20 15.36 15.46
CA LYS A 103 -7.43 16.62 15.41
C LYS A 103 -8.32 17.87 15.29
N GLY A 104 -9.63 17.72 15.48
CA GLY A 104 -10.61 18.81 15.35
C GLY A 104 -10.73 19.33 13.91
N ILE A 105 -10.36 18.53 12.91
CA ILE A 105 -10.41 18.93 11.51
C ILE A 105 -11.79 18.60 10.95
N GLU A 106 -12.55 19.64 10.62
CA GLU A 106 -13.78 19.53 9.85
C GLU A 106 -13.48 19.83 8.38
N ALA A 107 -13.53 18.79 7.54
CA ALA A 107 -13.24 18.90 6.11
C ALA A 107 -14.27 18.10 5.30
N PRO A 108 -14.61 18.52 4.07
CA PRO A 108 -15.41 17.72 3.16
C PRO A 108 -14.69 16.40 2.84
N VAL A 109 -15.29 15.28 3.23
CA VAL A 109 -14.83 13.93 2.85
C VAL A 109 -15.65 13.46 1.65
N GLY A 110 -14.99 13.09 0.56
CA GLY A 110 -15.64 12.58 -0.66
C GLY A 110 -15.89 11.08 -0.62
N ASP A 111 -16.56 10.59 -1.66
CA ASP A 111 -16.79 9.16 -1.83
C ASP A 111 -15.47 8.40 -1.93
N ILE A 112 -15.49 7.14 -1.48
CA ILE A 112 -14.32 6.29 -1.53
C ILE A 112 -14.05 5.82 -2.96
N PHE A 113 -12.80 5.93 -3.39
CA PHE A 113 -12.33 5.20 -4.54
C PHE A 113 -11.94 3.79 -4.10
N GLU A 114 -12.68 2.78 -4.56
CA GLU A 114 -12.47 1.38 -4.19
C GLU A 114 -11.76 0.65 -5.33
N ALA A 115 -10.60 0.06 -5.05
CA ALA A 115 -9.99 -0.89 -5.98
C ALA A 115 -10.83 -2.17 -6.06
N HIS A 116 -10.78 -2.84 -7.20
CA HIS A 116 -11.52 -4.05 -7.47
C HIS A 116 -10.67 -5.31 -7.30
N PRO A 117 -11.31 -6.49 -7.17
CA PRO A 117 -10.61 -7.77 -7.30
C PRO A 117 -9.75 -7.79 -8.57
N HIS A 118 -8.67 -8.56 -8.56
CA HIS A 118 -7.75 -8.70 -9.69
C HIS A 118 -6.93 -7.43 -10.06
N GLN A 119 -6.75 -6.48 -9.14
CA GLN A 119 -5.99 -5.24 -9.41
C GLN A 119 -4.70 -5.09 -8.60
N ARG A 120 -4.48 -5.91 -7.55
CA ARG A 120 -3.28 -5.81 -6.72
C ARG A 120 -2.06 -6.36 -7.44
N ARG A 121 -1.29 -5.44 -8.04
CA ARG A 121 -0.09 -5.75 -8.84
C ARG A 121 1.17 -6.01 -8.02
N ARG A 122 1.12 -5.89 -6.68
CA ARG A 122 2.28 -6.15 -5.81
C ARG A 122 1.92 -6.97 -4.59
N LEU A 123 2.64 -8.08 -4.41
CA LEU A 123 2.52 -8.99 -3.27
C LEU A 123 3.89 -9.30 -2.69
N VAL A 124 3.90 -9.65 -1.40
CA VAL A 124 5.09 -10.18 -0.76
C VAL A 124 4.75 -11.49 -0.07
N PHE A 125 5.29 -12.58 -0.61
CA PHE A 125 5.12 -13.90 -0.04
C PHE A 125 6.21 -14.19 1.00
N THR A 126 5.83 -14.90 2.04
CA THR A 126 6.77 -15.57 2.94
C THR A 126 7.03 -16.97 2.42
N VAL A 127 8.30 -17.36 2.37
CA VAL A 127 8.71 -18.70 1.99
C VAL A 127 9.36 -19.41 3.18
N ARG A 128 8.98 -20.67 3.39
CA ARG A 128 9.59 -21.59 4.35
C ARG A 128 9.81 -22.95 3.72
N ARG A 129 11.02 -23.50 3.84
CA ARG A 129 11.29 -24.91 3.55
C ARG A 129 10.90 -25.76 4.76
N ARG A 130 10.17 -26.85 4.50
CA ARG A 130 9.76 -27.88 5.46
C ARG A 130 10.22 -29.25 4.93
N GLU A 131 10.13 -30.29 5.76
CA GLU A 131 10.46 -31.66 5.36
C GLU A 131 9.69 -32.11 4.10
N GLN A 132 8.41 -31.74 4.00
CA GLN A 132 7.53 -32.07 2.88
C GLN A 132 7.68 -31.15 1.65
N GLY A 133 8.60 -30.19 1.69
CA GLY A 133 8.85 -29.26 0.59
C GLY A 133 8.73 -27.79 0.98
N LEU A 134 8.62 -26.93 -0.04
CA LEU A 134 8.56 -25.48 0.13
C LEU A 134 7.13 -25.01 0.31
N VAL A 135 6.87 -24.29 1.41
CA VAL A 135 5.62 -23.58 1.65
C VAL A 135 5.82 -22.11 1.29
N MET A 136 4.96 -21.60 0.41
CA MET A 136 4.91 -20.20 0.03
C MET A 136 3.50 -19.66 0.21
N GLY A 137 3.39 -18.51 0.86
CA GLY A 137 2.11 -17.84 1.04
C GLY A 137 2.21 -16.65 1.97
N PHE A 138 1.18 -16.44 2.79
CA PHE A 138 1.10 -15.29 3.70
C PHE A 138 1.17 -15.74 5.15
N MET A 139 1.56 -14.83 6.04
CA MET A 139 1.52 -15.10 7.48
C MET A 139 0.06 -15.11 7.94
N GLN A 140 -0.30 -16.09 8.77
CA GLN A 140 -1.50 -15.97 9.58
C GLN A 140 -1.32 -14.86 10.59
N ALA A 141 -2.37 -14.05 10.78
CA ALA A 141 -2.34 -12.87 11.64
C ALA A 141 -1.76 -13.20 13.02
N GLU A 142 -0.79 -12.39 13.47
CA GLU A 142 -0.14 -12.50 14.79
C GLU A 142 0.52 -13.86 15.10
N THR A 143 0.89 -14.63 14.07
CA THR A 143 1.62 -15.89 14.25
C THR A 143 2.85 -16.01 13.35
N HIS A 144 3.61 -17.09 13.51
CA HIS A 144 4.69 -17.49 12.60
C HIS A 144 4.26 -18.57 11.59
N HIS A 145 2.96 -18.87 11.50
CA HIS A 145 2.42 -19.85 10.57
C HIS A 145 2.28 -19.23 9.18
N VAL A 146 2.77 -19.94 8.15
CA VAL A 146 2.64 -19.54 6.74
C VAL A 146 1.47 -20.32 6.15
N VAL A 147 0.40 -19.63 5.81
CA VAL A 147 -0.76 -20.17 5.10
C VAL A 147 -0.38 -20.34 3.63
N PRO A 148 -0.33 -21.57 3.10
CA PRO A 148 -0.04 -21.81 1.70
C PRO A 148 -1.06 -21.11 0.81
N VAL A 149 -0.60 -20.35 -0.17
CA VAL A 149 -1.50 -19.65 -1.10
C VAL A 149 -1.71 -20.48 -2.36
N GLU A 150 -2.98 -20.65 -2.71
CA GLU A 150 -3.41 -21.30 -3.96
C GLU A 150 -4.16 -20.32 -4.86
N GLU A 151 -4.85 -19.35 -4.26
CA GLU A 151 -5.52 -18.26 -4.94
C GLU A 151 -5.35 -16.97 -4.14
N CYS A 152 -5.55 -15.84 -4.80
CA CYS A 152 -5.61 -14.55 -4.12
C CYS A 152 -6.52 -13.63 -4.94
N PRO A 153 -7.83 -13.52 -4.63
CA PRO A 153 -8.77 -12.76 -5.44
C PRO A 153 -8.47 -11.26 -5.56
N ILE A 154 -7.63 -10.70 -4.69
CA ILE A 154 -7.18 -9.32 -4.81
C ILE A 154 -6.01 -9.17 -5.80
N ALA A 155 -5.22 -10.23 -6.00
CA ALA A 155 -4.00 -10.22 -6.82
C ALA A 155 -4.35 -10.07 -8.29
N SER A 156 -3.57 -9.27 -9.01
CA SER A 156 -3.77 -9.09 -10.45
C SER A 156 -3.64 -10.40 -11.23
N ASP A 157 -4.37 -10.49 -12.33
CA ASP A 157 -4.43 -11.70 -13.15
C ASP A 157 -3.04 -12.12 -13.66
N GLY A 158 -2.21 -11.16 -14.06
CA GLY A 158 -0.86 -11.47 -14.51
C GLY A 158 0.07 -11.94 -13.39
N LEU A 159 -0.18 -11.57 -12.14
CA LEU A 159 0.54 -12.10 -10.99
C LEU A 159 0.03 -13.51 -10.65
N ILE A 160 -1.27 -13.66 -10.41
CA ILE A 160 -1.83 -14.91 -9.87
C ILE A 160 -1.79 -16.06 -10.88
N SER A 161 -1.97 -15.79 -12.18
CA SER A 161 -1.81 -16.81 -13.24
C SER A 161 -0.38 -17.37 -13.36
N ARG A 162 0.59 -16.72 -12.72
CA ARG A 162 2.02 -17.12 -12.70
C ARG A 162 2.48 -17.59 -11.32
N LEU A 163 1.55 -17.92 -10.42
CA LEU A 163 1.88 -18.39 -9.08
C LEU A 163 2.84 -19.59 -9.08
N ASP A 164 2.65 -20.54 -9.99
CA ASP A 164 3.54 -21.71 -10.11
C ASP A 164 4.94 -21.33 -10.60
N ALA A 165 5.05 -20.36 -11.53
CA ALA A 165 6.33 -19.83 -11.97
C ALA A 165 7.09 -19.18 -10.79
N ILE A 166 6.39 -18.43 -9.94
CA ILE A 166 6.94 -17.84 -8.72
C ILE A 166 7.41 -18.94 -7.75
N LYS A 167 6.61 -20.00 -7.55
CA LYS A 167 6.98 -21.15 -6.70
C LYS A 167 8.24 -21.88 -7.22
N ILE A 168 8.35 -22.07 -8.54
CA ILE A 168 9.53 -22.70 -9.17
C ILE A 168 10.79 -21.86 -8.90
N ILE A 169 10.72 -20.54 -9.10
CA ILE A 169 11.83 -19.63 -8.85
C ILE A 169 12.21 -19.62 -7.36
N ALA A 170 11.22 -19.54 -6.46
CA ALA A 170 11.46 -19.61 -5.03
C ALA A 170 12.12 -20.93 -4.61
N ASN A 171 11.68 -22.06 -5.17
CA ASN A 171 12.30 -23.35 -4.88
C ASN A 171 13.75 -23.45 -5.37
N ALA A 172 14.06 -22.88 -6.54
CA ALA A 172 15.41 -22.84 -7.08
C ALA A 172 16.39 -22.03 -6.22
N ALA A 173 15.90 -21.10 -5.40
CA ALA A 173 16.73 -20.31 -4.49
C ALA A 173 17.35 -21.11 -3.34
N GLY A 174 16.86 -22.34 -3.07
CA GLY A 174 17.46 -23.27 -2.12
C GLY A 174 17.35 -22.92 -0.63
N ALA A 175 17.08 -21.67 -0.26
CA ALA A 175 17.09 -21.21 1.12
C ALA A 175 15.90 -21.71 1.98
N GLU A 176 16.12 -21.79 3.30
CA GLU A 176 15.12 -22.25 4.27
C GLU A 176 14.02 -21.23 4.58
N HIS A 177 14.38 -19.94 4.65
CA HIS A 177 13.47 -18.85 4.96
C HIS A 177 13.89 -17.58 4.24
N PHE A 178 12.98 -17.01 3.47
CA PHE A 178 13.14 -15.71 2.82
C PHE A 178 11.77 -15.14 2.43
N ARG A 179 11.76 -13.93 1.87
CA ARG A 179 10.57 -13.27 1.31
C ARG A 179 10.70 -13.19 -0.21
N VAL A 180 9.56 -13.23 -0.89
CA VAL A 180 9.48 -13.05 -2.34
C VAL A 180 8.57 -11.86 -2.61
N THR A 181 9.17 -10.71 -2.92
CA THR A 181 8.43 -9.55 -3.41
C THR A 181 8.19 -9.72 -4.89
N VAL A 182 6.94 -9.66 -5.31
CA VAL A 182 6.54 -9.76 -6.72
C VAL A 182 5.76 -8.51 -7.08
N THR A 183 6.20 -7.84 -8.14
CA THR A 183 5.51 -6.70 -8.74
C THR A 183 5.22 -6.99 -10.21
N GLU A 184 3.96 -6.94 -10.61
CA GLU A 184 3.58 -6.96 -12.02
C GLU A 184 3.90 -5.60 -12.66
N THR A 185 4.65 -5.67 -13.76
CA THR A 185 5.06 -4.53 -14.57
C THR A 185 4.56 -4.71 -16.01
N THR A 186 4.64 -3.66 -16.83
CA THR A 186 4.20 -3.72 -18.24
C THR A 186 4.96 -4.75 -19.09
N THR A 187 6.12 -5.18 -18.61
CA THR A 187 7.05 -6.11 -19.27
C THR A 187 7.11 -7.50 -18.63
N GLY A 188 6.27 -7.77 -17.62
CA GLY A 188 6.26 -9.03 -16.86
C GLY A 188 6.51 -8.84 -15.36
N LEU A 189 6.72 -9.94 -14.64
CA LEU A 189 6.92 -9.93 -13.19
C LEU A 189 8.36 -9.54 -12.84
N ASP A 190 8.50 -8.54 -11.97
CA ASP A 190 9.73 -8.27 -11.23
C ASP A 190 9.68 -9.04 -9.90
N ILE A 191 10.65 -9.92 -9.68
CA ILE A 191 10.71 -10.79 -8.51
C ILE A 191 11.99 -10.48 -7.72
N SER A 192 11.84 -10.13 -6.44
CA SER A 192 12.94 -9.92 -5.49
C SER A 192 12.89 -10.96 -4.39
N LEU A 193 13.98 -11.72 -4.26
CA LEU A 193 14.19 -12.71 -3.21
C LEU A 193 14.99 -12.04 -2.08
N ASP A 194 14.33 -11.75 -0.97
CA ASP A 194 14.86 -10.92 0.11
C ASP A 194 15.06 -11.72 1.40
N GLY A 195 16.12 -11.41 2.15
CA GLY A 195 16.41 -12.09 3.43
C GLY A 195 17.14 -13.42 3.27
N LEU A 196 17.76 -13.66 2.11
CA LEU A 196 18.61 -14.82 1.86
C LEU A 196 19.92 -14.67 2.64
N ARG A 197 20.08 -15.42 3.74
CA ARG A 197 21.32 -15.40 4.54
C ARG A 197 22.50 -15.88 3.69
N GLY A 198 23.53 -15.05 3.54
CA GLY A 198 24.70 -15.34 2.70
C GLY A 198 24.48 -15.14 1.19
N GLY A 199 23.29 -14.69 0.77
CA GLY A 199 22.95 -14.54 -0.65
C GLY A 199 22.71 -15.88 -1.35
N LEU A 200 22.75 -15.87 -2.68
CA LEU A 200 22.69 -17.09 -3.49
C LEU A 200 24.10 -17.51 -3.89
N GLY A 201 24.43 -18.79 -3.67
CA GLY A 201 25.64 -19.42 -4.20
C GLY A 201 25.56 -19.63 -5.71
N ASP A 202 26.68 -20.04 -6.32
CA ASP A 202 26.77 -20.21 -7.78
C ASP A 202 25.78 -21.26 -8.32
N GLN A 203 25.56 -22.33 -7.56
CA GLN A 203 24.63 -23.38 -7.94
C GLN A 203 23.17 -22.87 -7.92
N GLU A 204 22.77 -22.18 -6.85
CA GLU A 204 21.42 -21.61 -6.72
C GLU A 204 21.20 -20.50 -7.75
N ARG A 205 22.18 -19.64 -8.01
CA ARG A 205 22.10 -18.62 -9.07
C ARG A 205 21.85 -19.27 -10.43
N ARG A 206 22.62 -20.30 -10.79
CA ARG A 206 22.41 -21.05 -12.05
C ARG A 206 21.03 -21.71 -12.08
N ALA A 207 20.57 -22.28 -10.97
CA ALA A 207 19.24 -22.90 -10.89
C ALA A 207 18.12 -21.88 -11.12
N VAL A 208 18.20 -20.70 -10.48
CA VAL A 208 17.25 -19.60 -10.66
C VAL A 208 17.28 -19.10 -12.11
N THR A 209 18.46 -18.84 -12.68
CA THR A 209 18.62 -18.43 -14.09
C THR A 209 17.98 -19.45 -15.04
N ASN A 210 18.28 -20.74 -14.86
CA ASN A 210 17.73 -21.82 -15.70
C ASN A 210 16.21 -21.97 -15.57
N ALA A 211 15.66 -21.73 -14.38
CA ALA A 211 14.22 -21.70 -14.17
C ALA A 211 13.59 -20.53 -14.96
N VAL A 212 14.12 -19.32 -14.81
CA VAL A 212 13.56 -18.11 -15.45
C VAL A 212 13.60 -18.19 -16.97
N VAL A 213 14.68 -18.70 -17.57
CA VAL A 213 14.80 -18.83 -19.05
C VAL A 213 13.70 -19.71 -19.66
N LYS A 214 13.16 -20.67 -18.89
CA LYS A 214 12.09 -21.57 -19.33
C LYS A 214 10.69 -20.99 -19.08
N LEU A 215 10.59 -19.93 -18.29
CA LEU A 215 9.34 -19.30 -17.89
C LEU A 215 9.04 -18.07 -18.75
N LYS A 216 7.77 -17.86 -19.07
CA LYS A 216 7.31 -16.67 -19.79
C LYS A 216 6.80 -15.61 -18.81
N GLY A 217 6.92 -14.35 -19.18
CA GLY A 217 6.35 -13.24 -18.41
C GLY A 217 7.10 -12.89 -17.13
N ILE A 218 8.38 -13.26 -17.03
CA ILE A 218 9.28 -12.81 -15.96
C ILE A 218 10.19 -11.73 -16.52
N ALA A 219 10.10 -10.52 -15.98
CA ALA A 219 10.95 -9.40 -16.38
C ALA A 219 12.32 -9.51 -15.73
N ARG A 220 12.36 -9.79 -14.41
CA ARG A 220 13.60 -9.86 -13.65
C ARG A 220 13.46 -10.74 -12.42
N VAL A 221 14.54 -11.43 -12.06
CA VAL A 221 14.74 -11.99 -10.73
C VAL A 221 15.99 -11.37 -10.10
N SER A 222 15.85 -10.94 -8.85
CA SER A 222 16.91 -10.38 -8.03
C SER A 222 16.97 -11.07 -6.67
N ALA A 223 18.12 -11.04 -6.03
CA ALA A 223 18.37 -11.64 -4.72
C ALA A 223 19.10 -10.63 -3.83
N ASN A 224 18.52 -10.27 -2.69
CA ASN A 224 19.01 -9.23 -1.77
C ASN A 224 19.41 -7.92 -2.49
N GLY A 225 18.61 -7.53 -3.50
CA GLY A 225 18.83 -6.33 -4.29
C GLY A 225 19.85 -6.44 -5.43
N GLU A 226 20.52 -7.58 -5.62
CA GLU A 226 21.38 -7.88 -6.77
C GLU A 226 20.60 -8.58 -7.88
N ILE A 227 20.84 -8.19 -9.13
CA ILE A 227 20.18 -8.83 -10.28
C ILE A 227 20.80 -10.21 -10.51
N VAL A 228 19.97 -11.26 -10.55
CA VAL A 228 20.39 -12.63 -10.91
C VAL A 228 20.22 -12.83 -12.41
N ILE A 229 19.06 -12.42 -12.95
CA ILE A 229 18.76 -12.45 -14.38
C ILE A 229 17.70 -11.37 -14.68
N GLU A 230 17.84 -10.69 -15.81
CA GLU A 230 16.91 -9.67 -16.27
C GLU A 230 16.63 -9.86 -17.76
N PRO A 231 15.72 -10.78 -18.16
CA PRO A 231 15.33 -10.94 -19.55
C PRO A 231 14.77 -9.64 -20.16
N HIS A 232 14.05 -8.85 -19.36
CA HIS A 232 13.50 -7.55 -19.75
C HIS A 232 13.62 -6.55 -18.60
N LYS A 233 13.84 -5.27 -18.92
CA LYS A 233 13.75 -4.21 -17.89
C LYS A 233 12.33 -4.21 -17.31
N PRO A 234 12.13 -4.27 -15.98
CA PRO A 234 10.80 -4.20 -15.38
C PRO A 234 10.26 -2.77 -15.43
N LEU A 235 9.41 -2.48 -16.41
CA LEU A 235 8.93 -1.13 -16.70
C LEU A 235 7.55 -0.83 -16.11
N LEU A 236 7.47 0.27 -15.36
CA LEU A 236 6.21 0.95 -15.04
C LEU A 236 5.96 2.07 -16.05
N ASP A 237 4.69 2.39 -16.30
CA ASP A 237 4.30 3.52 -17.15
C ASP A 237 3.58 4.58 -16.31
N PHE A 238 4.14 5.79 -16.30
CA PHE A 238 3.57 6.95 -15.62
C PHE A 238 3.17 8.00 -16.65
N ALA A 239 1.99 7.81 -17.25
CA ALA A 239 1.46 8.63 -18.34
C ALA A 239 2.43 8.75 -19.53
N GLY A 240 2.91 7.62 -20.03
CA GLY A 240 3.84 7.49 -21.15
C GLY A 240 5.32 7.66 -20.79
N ALA A 241 5.64 7.95 -19.52
CA ALA A 241 7.01 7.95 -19.02
C ALA A 241 7.35 6.54 -18.50
N ARG A 242 8.27 5.84 -19.18
CA ARG A 242 8.64 4.47 -18.81
C ARG A 242 9.75 4.48 -17.77
N VAL A 243 9.47 3.91 -16.60
CA VAL A 243 10.38 3.88 -15.46
C VAL A 243 10.81 2.46 -15.15
N VAL A 244 12.12 2.21 -15.07
CA VAL A 244 12.63 0.91 -14.60
C VAL A 244 12.46 0.82 -13.09
N LEU A 245 11.68 -0.12 -12.61
CA LEU A 245 11.52 -0.37 -11.18
C LEU A 245 12.83 -0.91 -10.59
N PRO A 246 13.38 -0.34 -9.50
CA PRO A 246 14.49 -0.95 -8.78
C PRO A 246 14.12 -2.32 -8.17
N PRO A 247 15.07 -3.24 -7.95
CA PRO A 247 14.81 -4.50 -7.25
C PRO A 247 14.08 -4.28 -5.92
N GLY A 248 12.91 -4.91 -5.76
CA GLY A 248 12.07 -4.79 -4.56
C GLY A 248 11.42 -3.40 -4.37
N GLY A 249 11.58 -2.51 -5.35
CA GLY A 249 11.14 -1.12 -5.31
C GLY A 249 9.65 -0.96 -5.03
N PHE A 250 9.30 0.21 -4.49
CA PHE A 250 7.93 0.56 -4.19
C PHE A 250 7.21 1.11 -5.43
N THR A 251 5.93 0.75 -5.52
CA THR A 251 4.93 1.35 -6.41
C THR A 251 3.56 1.16 -5.77
N GLN A 252 2.56 1.94 -6.18
CA GLN A 252 1.21 1.84 -5.64
C GLN A 252 0.63 0.44 -5.88
N ALA A 253 -0.16 -0.05 -4.92
CA ALA A 253 -0.63 -1.44 -4.88
C ALA A 253 -1.53 -1.80 -6.06
N THR A 254 -2.29 -0.84 -6.61
CA THR A 254 -3.10 -0.98 -7.81
C THR A 254 -2.79 0.15 -8.80
N HIS A 255 -2.97 -0.12 -10.09
CA HIS A 255 -2.76 0.90 -11.12
C HIS A 255 -3.90 1.93 -11.11
N GLU A 256 -5.13 1.48 -10.87
CA GLU A 256 -6.34 2.28 -10.92
C GLU A 256 -6.39 3.30 -9.79
N ALA A 257 -5.97 2.92 -8.58
CA ALA A 257 -5.86 3.87 -7.47
C ALA A 257 -4.73 4.87 -7.72
N GLU A 258 -3.59 4.43 -8.28
CA GLU A 258 -2.48 5.32 -8.67
C GLU A 258 -2.95 6.39 -9.66
N GLU A 259 -3.66 5.99 -10.71
CA GLU A 259 -4.22 6.90 -11.72
C GLU A 259 -5.26 7.85 -11.11
N HIS A 260 -6.13 7.35 -10.23
CA HIS A 260 -7.12 8.18 -9.56
C HIS A 260 -6.47 9.23 -8.66
N MET A 261 -5.48 8.85 -7.85
CA MET A 261 -4.71 9.79 -7.01
C MET A 261 -3.99 10.83 -7.87
N ALA A 262 -3.38 10.43 -8.98
CA ALA A 262 -2.72 11.35 -9.89
C ALA A 262 -3.72 12.30 -10.57
N ALA A 263 -4.93 11.84 -10.90
CA ALA A 263 -5.99 12.67 -11.46
C ALA A 263 -6.47 13.73 -10.46
N LEU A 264 -6.71 13.35 -9.19
CA LEU A 264 -7.05 14.28 -8.11
C LEU A 264 -5.95 15.32 -7.90
N ALA A 265 -4.69 14.88 -7.86
CA ALA A 265 -3.54 15.74 -7.72
C ALA A 265 -3.46 16.77 -8.85
N ARG A 266 -3.56 16.32 -10.10
CA ARG A 266 -3.51 17.18 -11.30
C ARG A 266 -4.67 18.17 -11.34
N ALA A 267 -5.88 17.73 -10.98
CA ALA A 267 -7.06 18.58 -10.93
C ALA A 267 -6.87 19.72 -9.93
N HIS A 268 -6.37 19.42 -8.72
CA HIS A 268 -6.12 20.43 -7.70
C HIS A 268 -5.00 21.39 -8.10
N ILE A 269 -3.86 20.86 -8.53
CA ILE A 269 -2.69 21.63 -8.96
C ILE A 269 -3.06 22.57 -10.11
N GLY A 270 -3.82 22.08 -11.10
CA GLY A 270 -4.37 22.87 -12.19
C GLY A 270 -3.28 23.48 -13.07
N LYS A 271 -3.25 24.82 -13.19
CA LYS A 271 -2.34 25.57 -14.08
C LYS A 271 -1.01 25.98 -13.42
N ALA A 272 -0.67 25.40 -12.28
CA ALA A 272 0.62 25.64 -11.62
C ALA A 272 1.78 25.36 -12.59
N LYS A 273 2.75 26.28 -12.68
CA LYS A 273 3.89 26.15 -13.60
C LYS A 273 5.05 25.43 -12.94
N LYS A 274 5.29 25.69 -11.65
CA LYS A 274 6.37 25.10 -10.85
C LYS A 274 5.81 24.31 -9.68
N VAL A 275 6.10 23.02 -9.65
CA VAL A 275 5.58 22.09 -8.64
C VAL A 275 6.74 21.39 -7.94
N VAL A 276 6.59 21.10 -6.65
CA VAL A 276 7.50 20.20 -5.93
C VAL A 276 6.77 18.88 -5.67
N ASP A 277 7.43 17.76 -5.92
CA ASP A 277 7.00 16.43 -5.51
C ASP A 277 7.96 15.91 -4.42
N LEU A 278 7.46 15.76 -3.20
CA LEU A 278 8.22 15.37 -2.03
C LEU A 278 7.95 13.89 -1.71
N PHE A 279 9.00 13.15 -1.39
CA PHE A 279 8.95 11.68 -1.29
C PHE A 279 8.59 11.04 -2.64
N ALA A 280 9.20 11.55 -3.70
CA ALA A 280 8.79 11.28 -5.09
C ALA A 280 8.95 9.81 -5.51
N GLY A 281 9.70 9.00 -4.77
CA GLY A 281 9.99 7.62 -5.10
C GLY A 281 10.58 7.48 -6.51
N VAL A 282 10.01 6.57 -7.29
CA VAL A 282 10.37 6.35 -8.71
C VAL A 282 9.75 7.38 -9.66
N GLY A 283 9.07 8.40 -9.14
CA GLY A 283 8.48 9.50 -9.91
C GLY A 283 7.03 9.29 -10.33
N THR A 284 6.27 8.52 -9.55
CA THR A 284 4.86 8.21 -9.82
C THR A 284 4.04 9.48 -10.12
N PHE A 285 4.15 10.49 -9.27
CA PHE A 285 3.45 11.76 -9.46
C PHE A 285 4.30 12.76 -10.24
N ALA A 286 5.60 12.88 -9.93
CA ALA A 286 6.51 13.80 -10.61
C ALA A 286 6.44 13.71 -12.13
N LEU A 287 6.49 12.51 -12.73
CA LEU A 287 6.47 12.34 -14.18
C LEU A 287 5.10 12.65 -14.79
N ARG A 288 4.00 12.36 -14.08
CA ARG A 288 2.64 12.71 -14.51
C ARG A 288 2.40 14.22 -14.44
N LEU A 289 2.88 14.88 -13.39
CA LEU A 289 2.82 16.33 -13.22
C LEU A 289 3.71 17.06 -14.24
N ALA A 290 4.86 16.45 -14.59
CA ALA A 290 5.79 16.97 -15.58
C ALA A 290 5.18 17.11 -16.99
N ARG A 291 4.03 16.49 -17.28
CA ARG A 291 3.30 16.74 -18.53
C ARG A 291 2.81 18.18 -18.68
N ALA A 292 2.60 18.90 -17.58
CA ALA A 292 2.07 20.27 -17.58
C ALA A 292 2.95 21.29 -16.84
N SER A 293 3.73 20.85 -15.85
CA SER A 293 4.46 21.73 -14.94
C SER A 293 5.94 21.34 -14.87
N SER A 294 6.85 22.30 -14.68
CA SER A 294 8.22 21.92 -14.25
C SER A 294 8.18 21.41 -12.82
N VAL A 295 8.91 20.33 -12.54
CA VAL A 295 8.84 19.61 -11.26
C VAL A 295 10.22 19.57 -10.58
N LEU A 296 10.29 19.92 -9.29
CA LEU A 296 11.38 19.49 -8.41
C LEU A 296 10.93 18.23 -7.68
N ALA A 297 11.55 17.10 -7.97
CA ALA A 297 11.27 15.82 -7.30
C ALA A 297 12.35 15.53 -6.25
N VAL A 298 11.94 15.30 -5.01
CA VAL A 298 12.85 15.08 -3.87
C VAL A 298 12.61 13.69 -3.29
N GLU A 299 13.65 12.86 -3.28
CA GLU A 299 13.60 11.47 -2.82
C GLU A 299 14.88 11.08 -2.08
N SER A 300 14.80 10.20 -1.10
CA SER A 300 15.93 9.71 -0.30
C SER A 300 16.61 8.47 -0.88
N ASP A 301 15.83 7.56 -1.49
CA ASP A 301 16.31 6.29 -2.03
C ASP A 301 17.07 6.51 -3.34
N GLU A 302 18.33 6.11 -3.35
CA GLU A 302 19.22 6.36 -4.48
C GLU A 302 18.81 5.60 -5.74
N LYS A 303 18.27 4.38 -5.60
CA LYS A 303 17.86 3.58 -6.75
C LYS A 303 16.62 4.20 -7.40
N ALA A 304 15.66 4.66 -6.58
CA ALA A 304 14.47 5.36 -7.03
C ALA A 304 14.81 6.69 -7.71
N VAL A 305 15.71 7.50 -7.11
CA VAL A 305 16.24 8.74 -7.72
C VAL A 305 16.85 8.46 -9.10
N LYS A 306 17.69 7.43 -9.23
CA LYS A 306 18.32 7.06 -10.51
C LYS A 306 17.28 6.64 -11.56
N SER A 307 16.28 5.85 -11.16
CA SER A 307 15.18 5.43 -12.06
C SER A 307 14.34 6.63 -12.53
N LEU A 308 14.00 7.53 -11.61
CA LEU A 308 13.25 8.75 -11.90
C LEU A 308 14.01 9.69 -12.82
N ASP A 309 15.26 10.03 -12.50
CA ASP A 309 16.10 10.92 -13.31
C ASP A 309 16.32 10.35 -14.73
N PHE A 310 16.57 9.05 -14.84
CA PHE A 310 16.67 8.39 -16.14
C PHE A 310 15.36 8.52 -16.94
N ALA A 311 14.21 8.23 -16.34
CA ALA A 311 12.93 8.32 -17.02
C ALA A 311 12.58 9.76 -17.43
N ALA A 312 12.85 10.73 -16.55
CA ALA A 312 12.64 12.15 -16.81
C ALA A 312 13.45 12.65 -18.02
N ARG A 313 14.72 12.24 -18.14
CA ARG A 313 15.60 12.66 -19.26
C ARG A 313 15.29 11.97 -20.58
N ASN A 314 14.73 10.75 -20.54
CA ASN A 314 14.51 9.92 -21.72
C ASN A 314 13.04 9.90 -22.19
N THR A 315 12.15 10.66 -21.56
CA THR A 315 10.74 10.76 -21.97
C THR A 315 10.48 12.06 -22.71
N GLN A 316 9.97 11.96 -23.94
CA GLN A 316 9.57 13.13 -24.73
C GLN A 316 8.27 13.74 -24.19
N GLY A 317 8.14 15.07 -24.35
CA GLY A 317 6.92 15.81 -24.00
C GLY A 317 6.74 16.06 -22.49
N LEU A 318 7.80 15.93 -21.69
CA LEU A 318 7.84 16.41 -20.32
C LEU A 318 8.37 17.84 -20.26
N LYS A 319 7.83 18.65 -19.36
CA LYS A 319 8.47 19.86 -18.84
C LYS A 319 9.69 19.47 -18.00
N PRO A 320 10.60 20.43 -17.71
CA PRO A 320 11.81 20.13 -16.94
C PRO A 320 11.50 19.47 -15.60
N VAL A 321 12.19 18.37 -15.31
CA VAL A 321 12.17 17.69 -14.01
C VAL A 321 13.58 17.75 -13.42
N THR A 322 13.71 18.40 -12.28
CA THR A 322 14.92 18.38 -11.46
C THR A 322 14.74 17.33 -10.38
N VAL A 323 15.69 16.40 -10.26
CA VAL A 323 15.65 15.34 -9.25
C VAL A 323 16.72 15.60 -8.21
N GLU A 324 16.35 15.57 -6.93
CA GLU A 324 17.25 15.80 -5.82
C GLU A 324 17.21 14.63 -4.82
N LYS A 325 18.40 14.07 -4.51
CA LYS A 325 18.53 13.09 -3.43
C LYS A 325 18.58 13.79 -2.08
N ARG A 326 17.52 13.69 -1.27
CA ARG A 326 17.46 14.30 0.07
C ARG A 326 16.59 13.44 1.01
N ASP A 327 17.10 13.20 2.21
CA ASP A 327 16.33 12.62 3.31
C ASP A 327 15.50 13.71 3.99
N LEU A 328 14.22 13.81 3.63
CA LEU A 328 13.29 14.82 4.12
C LEU A 328 12.95 14.65 5.61
N PHE A 329 13.19 13.49 6.22
CA PHE A 329 13.01 13.31 7.67
C PHE A 329 14.12 14.00 8.48
N ARG A 330 15.33 14.05 7.93
CA ARG A 330 16.50 14.68 8.58
C ARG A 330 16.75 16.10 8.10
N ARG A 331 16.47 16.36 6.83
CA ARG A 331 16.75 17.61 6.12
C ARG A 331 15.52 17.97 5.27
N PRO A 332 14.47 18.56 5.86
CA PRO A 332 13.33 19.03 5.08
C PRO A 332 13.78 20.10 4.06
N LEU A 333 12.96 20.35 3.04
CA LEU A 333 13.05 21.62 2.32
C LEU A 333 12.65 22.74 3.28
N MET A 334 13.50 23.75 3.39
CA MET A 334 13.28 24.93 4.22
C MET A 334 12.27 25.87 3.58
N THR A 335 11.58 26.69 4.37
CA THR A 335 10.59 27.68 3.88
C THR A 335 11.10 28.52 2.69
N SER A 336 12.37 28.94 2.71
CA SER A 336 12.98 29.75 1.64
C SER A 336 13.14 29.00 0.33
N GLU A 337 13.30 27.67 0.35
CA GLU A 337 13.46 26.83 -0.83
C GLU A 337 12.13 26.67 -1.60
N PHE A 338 10.99 26.93 -0.95
CA PHE A 338 9.69 26.95 -1.62
C PHE A 338 9.41 28.24 -2.42
N LYS A 339 10.29 29.25 -2.34
CA LYS A 339 10.11 30.52 -3.04
C LYS A 339 10.04 30.31 -4.56
N GLY A 340 8.92 30.69 -5.16
CA GLY A 340 8.70 30.59 -6.60
C GLY A 340 8.07 29.27 -7.06
N PHE A 341 7.71 28.37 -6.15
CA PHE A 341 6.84 27.22 -6.45
C PHE A 341 5.37 27.58 -6.24
N ASP A 342 4.51 27.07 -7.13
CA ASP A 342 3.07 27.35 -7.13
C ASP A 342 2.29 26.29 -6.33
N ALA A 343 2.77 25.04 -6.34
CA ALA A 343 2.13 23.91 -5.67
C ALA A 343 3.15 22.89 -5.15
N VAL A 344 2.73 22.11 -4.15
CA VAL A 344 3.49 21.00 -3.57
C VAL A 344 2.62 19.75 -3.54
N LEU A 345 3.18 18.61 -3.90
CA LEU A 345 2.63 17.28 -3.62
C LEU A 345 3.58 16.57 -2.64
N PHE A 346 3.03 15.80 -1.70
CA PHE A 346 3.82 14.89 -0.89
C PHE A 346 3.09 13.56 -0.68
N ASP A 347 3.83 12.45 -0.77
CA ASP A 347 3.37 11.07 -0.51
C ASP A 347 4.35 10.34 0.41
N PRO A 348 4.33 10.61 1.73
CA PRO A 348 5.32 10.13 2.66
C PRO A 348 5.03 8.66 3.05
N PRO A 349 6.03 7.94 3.61
CA PRO A 349 5.75 6.65 4.24
C PRO A 349 4.84 6.83 5.48
N ARG A 350 4.44 5.71 6.11
CA ARG A 350 3.47 5.68 7.24
C ARG A 350 3.74 6.62 8.41
N ALA A 351 4.97 7.12 8.57
CA ALA A 351 5.34 8.10 9.59
C ALA A 351 4.77 9.50 9.31
N GLY A 352 4.30 9.79 8.10
CA GLY A 352 3.84 11.11 7.66
C GLY A 352 5.00 12.06 7.33
N ALA A 353 4.67 13.33 7.10
CA ALA A 353 5.58 14.38 6.66
C ALA A 353 5.74 15.52 7.71
N GLU A 354 5.59 15.23 9.00
CA GLU A 354 5.51 16.21 10.10
C GLU A 354 6.51 17.36 9.99
N VAL A 355 7.81 17.04 9.93
CA VAL A 355 8.90 18.01 9.87
C VAL A 355 8.82 18.86 8.59
N GLN A 356 8.45 18.24 7.48
CA GLN A 356 8.29 18.92 6.20
C GLN A 356 7.04 19.82 6.19
N CYS A 357 5.95 19.39 6.80
CA CYS A 357 4.73 20.18 6.97
C CYS A 357 4.97 21.40 7.85
N ALA A 358 5.84 21.31 8.87
CA ALA A 358 6.21 22.46 9.69
C ALA A 358 6.91 23.57 8.89
N GLU A 359 7.77 23.21 7.93
CA GLU A 359 8.41 24.17 7.01
C GLU A 359 7.45 24.68 5.93
N LEU A 360 6.59 23.81 5.42
CA LEU A 360 5.61 24.13 4.38
C LEU A 360 4.50 25.05 4.91
N ALA A 361 4.08 24.90 6.17
CA ALA A 361 3.11 25.75 6.85
C ALA A 361 3.54 27.23 6.87
N LYS A 362 4.85 27.49 6.99
CA LYS A 362 5.44 28.83 6.97
C LYS A 362 5.58 29.40 5.55
N SER A 363 5.41 28.58 4.52
CA SER A 363 5.59 28.98 3.11
C SER A 363 4.39 29.76 2.57
N GLN A 364 4.58 30.29 1.36
CA GLN A 364 3.55 30.99 0.57
C GLN A 364 3.04 30.16 -0.62
N VAL A 365 3.33 28.85 -0.63
CA VAL A 365 2.84 27.96 -1.68
C VAL A 365 1.31 27.93 -1.62
N LYS A 366 0.64 28.14 -2.75
CA LYS A 366 -0.82 28.32 -2.74
C LYS A 366 -1.60 27.02 -2.66
N LYS A 367 -1.04 25.93 -3.19
CA LYS A 367 -1.74 24.65 -3.32
C LYS A 367 -0.90 23.49 -2.80
N ILE A 368 -1.54 22.61 -2.04
CA ILE A 368 -0.92 21.38 -1.54
C ILE A 368 -1.81 20.19 -1.88
N VAL A 369 -1.18 19.11 -2.32
CA VAL A 369 -1.79 17.77 -2.38
C VAL A 369 -1.04 16.89 -1.39
N ALA A 370 -1.74 16.38 -0.38
CA ALA A 370 -1.21 15.46 0.61
C ALA A 370 -1.77 14.06 0.34
N ILE A 371 -0.90 13.11 0.02
CA ILE A 371 -1.26 11.70 -0.13
C ILE A 371 -0.73 10.97 1.09
N SER A 372 -1.51 10.07 1.67
CA SER A 372 -1.08 9.32 2.85
C SER A 372 -1.77 7.97 2.95
N CYS A 373 -0.99 6.94 3.29
CA CYS A 373 -1.48 5.61 3.64
C CYS A 373 -1.85 5.44 5.12
N ASN A 374 -1.77 6.52 5.91
CA ASN A 374 -2.08 6.51 7.34
C ASN A 374 -2.95 7.73 7.71
N PRO A 375 -4.24 7.52 8.01
CA PRO A 375 -5.16 8.61 8.36
C PRO A 375 -4.74 9.42 9.58
N LEU A 376 -4.12 8.79 10.59
CA LEU A 376 -3.74 9.48 11.84
C LEU A 376 -2.58 10.44 11.64
N THR A 377 -1.55 10.02 10.91
CA THR A 377 -0.43 10.92 10.58
C THR A 377 -0.85 11.97 9.57
N LEU A 378 -1.75 11.64 8.63
CA LEU A 378 -2.36 12.65 7.75
C LEU A 378 -3.07 13.73 8.58
N ALA A 379 -3.93 13.35 9.52
CA ALA A 379 -4.64 14.32 10.37
C ALA A 379 -3.67 15.22 11.15
N ARG A 380 -2.57 14.68 11.68
CA ARG A 380 -1.50 15.48 12.31
C ARG A 380 -0.89 16.46 11.31
N ASP A 381 -0.49 15.99 10.14
CA ASP A 381 0.19 16.80 9.12
C ASP A 381 -0.73 17.91 8.58
N LEU A 382 -2.02 17.61 8.37
CA LEU A 382 -3.03 18.60 8.00
C LEU A 382 -3.24 19.64 9.10
N SER A 383 -3.26 19.24 10.38
CA SER A 383 -3.39 20.18 11.51
C SER A 383 -2.24 21.21 11.53
N ILE A 384 -1.01 20.79 11.22
CA ILE A 384 0.15 21.68 11.10
C ILE A 384 -0.04 22.67 9.94
N LEU A 385 -0.49 22.19 8.78
CA LEU A 385 -0.74 23.04 7.62
C LEU A 385 -1.88 24.04 7.88
N ILE A 386 -2.95 23.62 8.55
CA ILE A 386 -4.08 24.49 8.94
C ILE A 386 -3.60 25.60 9.88
N ALA A 387 -2.75 25.27 10.87
CA ALA A 387 -2.13 26.27 11.73
C ALA A 387 -1.23 27.26 10.93
N GLY A 388 -0.69 26.82 9.80
CA GLY A 388 0.02 27.66 8.82
C GLY A 388 -0.87 28.48 7.88
N GLY A 389 -2.20 28.45 8.05
CA GLY A 389 -3.17 29.21 7.26
C GLY A 389 -3.68 28.52 6.00
N TYR A 390 -3.41 27.22 5.82
CA TYR A 390 -4.04 26.44 4.76
C TYR A 390 -5.48 26.05 5.15
N ARG A 391 -6.37 26.02 4.17
CA ARG A 391 -7.70 25.41 4.28
C ARG A 391 -7.67 24.05 3.57
N VAL A 392 -8.21 23.02 4.21
CA VAL A 392 -8.48 21.74 3.54
C VAL A 392 -9.72 21.92 2.67
N ASP A 393 -9.56 21.79 1.36
CA ASP A 393 -10.65 21.94 0.40
C ASP A 393 -11.46 20.65 0.29
N HIS A 394 -10.79 19.50 0.25
CA HIS A 394 -11.42 18.19 0.13
C HIS A 394 -10.48 17.06 0.59
N VAL A 395 -11.04 15.96 1.09
CA VAL A 395 -10.30 14.72 1.39
C VAL A 395 -11.01 13.54 0.74
N THR A 396 -10.32 12.82 -0.15
CA THR A 396 -10.85 11.64 -0.83
C THR A 396 -10.23 10.37 -0.25
N PRO A 397 -11.02 9.45 0.34
CA PRO A 397 -10.52 8.15 0.75
C PRO A 397 -10.23 7.25 -0.46
N ILE A 398 -9.12 6.52 -0.41
CA ILE A 398 -8.65 5.60 -1.44
C ILE A 398 -8.43 4.23 -0.81
N ASP A 399 -9.13 3.22 -1.31
CA ASP A 399 -8.97 1.83 -0.92
C ASP A 399 -8.20 1.05 -1.99
N GLN A 400 -6.89 1.26 -2.04
CA GLN A 400 -6.00 0.43 -2.85
C GLN A 400 -5.66 -0.92 -2.20
N PHE A 401 -6.13 -1.15 -0.96
CA PHE A 401 -5.91 -2.38 -0.18
C PHE A 401 -7.24 -3.07 0.11
N LEU A 402 -7.91 -3.49 -0.95
CA LEU A 402 -9.22 -4.12 -0.93
C LEU A 402 -9.33 -5.22 0.16
N TRP A 403 -10.39 -5.12 0.96
CA TRP A 403 -10.75 -5.99 2.10
C TRP A 403 -9.72 -6.06 3.24
N SER A 404 -8.73 -5.18 3.27
CA SER A 404 -7.96 -4.87 4.49
C SER A 404 -8.63 -3.71 5.26
N PRO A 405 -8.22 -3.37 6.48
CA PRO A 405 -8.74 -2.18 7.16
C PRO A 405 -8.02 -0.88 6.74
N HIS A 406 -6.96 -0.96 5.94
CA HIS A 406 -6.16 0.20 5.56
C HIS A 406 -6.96 1.16 4.66
N VAL A 407 -6.88 2.45 4.96
CA VAL A 407 -7.47 3.53 4.17
C VAL A 407 -6.35 4.48 3.83
N GLU A 408 -6.15 4.73 2.56
CA GLU A 408 -5.35 5.85 2.13
C GLU A 408 -6.24 7.06 1.85
N ALA A 409 -5.63 8.23 1.71
CA ALA A 409 -6.37 9.43 1.38
C ALA A 409 -5.54 10.42 0.56
N VAL A 410 -6.24 11.17 -0.28
CA VAL A 410 -5.73 12.36 -0.95
C VAL A 410 -6.45 13.57 -0.36
N ALA A 411 -5.72 14.44 0.32
CA ALA A 411 -6.23 15.72 0.80
C ALA A 411 -5.71 16.86 -0.08
N THR A 412 -6.61 17.75 -0.49
CA THR A 412 -6.28 18.95 -1.24
C THR A 412 -6.42 20.17 -0.34
N LEU A 413 -5.43 21.06 -0.38
CA LEU A 413 -5.42 22.27 0.44
C LEU A 413 -5.06 23.50 -0.38
N SER A 414 -5.64 24.64 0.01
CA SER A 414 -5.35 25.93 -0.58
C SER A 414 -5.05 26.97 0.49
N LYS A 415 -4.20 27.94 0.15
CA LYS A 415 -3.90 29.12 0.96
C LYS A 415 -4.28 30.38 0.18
N GLY A 416 -4.97 31.29 0.86
CA GLY A 416 -5.50 32.55 0.32
C GLY A 416 -4.42 33.53 -0.10
#